data_AF-A0A7C3FYP9-F1
#
_entry.id   AF-A0A7C3FYP9-F1
#
_cell.length_a   1.000
_cell.length_b   1.000
_cell.length_c   1.000
_cell.angle_alpha   90.00
_cell.angle_beta   90.00
_cell.angle_gamma   90.00
#
_symmetry.space_group_name_H-M   'P 1'
#
loop_
_entity.id
_entity.type
_entity.pdbx_description
1 polymer ?
#
loop_
_entity_poly.entity_id
_entity_poly.type
_entity_poly.pdbx_seq_one_letter_code
_entity_poly.pdbx_strand_id
1 'polypeptide(L)'
;MFLVTIGFAALFWLPAVRFQHKNELVKFYWVGFWAFLGGITSLSGAQAVLTIMQYDVTRISQALLFGMTVAFVLFVMFAWGRLSLHGLTHLVVKNRSA
;
A
#
# COMPACT_ATOMS: atom_id res chain seq x y z
N MET A 1 19.86 5.47 10.25
CA MET A 1 18.39 5.59 10.11
C MET A 1 17.98 5.69 8.64
N PHE A 2 18.46 6.66 7.86
CA PHE A 2 18.08 6.83 6.44
C PHE A 2 18.37 5.63 5.50
N LEU A 3 19.59 5.07 5.53
CA LEU A 3 19.93 3.90 4.70
C LEU A 3 19.10 2.66 5.10
N VAL A 4 18.77 2.53 6.38
CA VAL A 4 17.93 1.44 6.90
C VAL A 4 16.50 1.60 6.39
N THR A 5 15.93 2.81 6.43
CA THR A 5 14.58 3.06 5.89
C THR A 5 14.52 2.89 4.38
N ILE A 6 15.57 3.25 3.62
CA ILE A 6 15.65 2.93 2.18
C ILE A 6 15.67 1.41 1.97
N GLY A 7 16.49 0.68 2.74
CA GLY A 7 16.58 -0.77 2.66
C GLY A 7 15.24 -1.45 2.92
N PHE A 8 14.53 -1.04 3.97
CA PHE A 8 13.19 -1.55 4.29
C PHE A 8 12.12 -1.12 3.28
N ALA A 9 12.17 0.12 2.79
CA ALA A 9 11.26 0.59 1.73
C ALA A 9 11.45 -0.20 0.43
N ALA A 10 12.70 -0.50 0.06
CA ALA A 10 13.01 -1.38 -1.07
C ALA A 10 12.54 -2.83 -0.82
N LEU A 11 12.63 -3.30 0.42
CA LEU A 11 12.14 -4.62 0.82
C LEU A 11 10.62 -4.75 0.65
N PHE A 12 9.85 -3.66 0.81
CA PHE A 12 8.42 -3.67 0.52
C PHE A 12 8.10 -3.84 -0.96
N TRP A 13 9.04 -3.56 -1.87
CA TRP A 13 8.87 -3.78 -3.30
C TRP A 13 9.11 -5.24 -3.73
N LEU A 14 9.90 -6.01 -2.96
CA LEU A 14 10.15 -7.42 -3.24
C LEU A 14 8.87 -8.25 -3.40
N PRO A 15 7.92 -8.24 -2.44
CA PRO A 15 6.66 -8.95 -2.60
C PRO A 15 5.78 -8.35 -3.71
N ALA A 16 5.87 -7.05 -3.99
CA ALA A 16 5.14 -6.41 -5.09
C ALA A 16 5.54 -6.98 -6.46
N VAL A 17 6.84 -7.26 -6.66
CA VAL A 17 7.39 -7.72 -7.95
C VAL A 17 7.45 -9.25 -8.05
N ARG A 18 7.69 -9.95 -6.95
CA ARG A 18 7.91 -11.41 -6.94
C ARG A 18 6.62 -12.23 -7.11
N PHE A 19 5.49 -11.75 -6.60
CA PHE A 19 4.23 -12.50 -6.66
C PHE A 19 3.41 -12.12 -7.89
N GLN A 20 3.54 -12.90 -8.95
CA GLN A 20 2.71 -12.76 -10.14
C GLN A 20 1.35 -13.41 -9.93
N HIS A 21 0.31 -12.57 -9.86
CA HIS A 21 -1.08 -13.02 -9.76
C HIS A 21 -1.69 -13.11 -11.16
N LYS A 22 -2.35 -14.25 -11.47
CA LYS A 22 -3.04 -14.46 -12.75
C LYS A 22 -4.24 -13.53 -12.95
N ASN A 23 -4.90 -13.12 -11.86
CA ASN A 23 -6.02 -12.19 -11.90
C ASN A 23 -5.51 -10.74 -11.81
N GLU A 24 -5.77 -9.95 -12.84
CA GLU A 24 -5.33 -8.55 -12.94
C GLU A 24 -5.87 -7.67 -11.80
N LEU A 25 -7.09 -7.93 -11.32
CA LEU A 25 -7.67 -7.21 -10.17
C LEU A 25 -6.87 -7.46 -8.90
N VAL A 26 -6.55 -8.73 -8.63
CA VAL A 26 -5.74 -9.11 -7.46
C VAL A 26 -4.34 -8.51 -7.58
N LYS A 27 -3.75 -8.55 -8.78
CA LYS A 27 -2.44 -7.95 -9.05
C LYS A 27 -2.42 -6.45 -8.77
N PHE A 28 -3.45 -5.72 -9.21
CA PHE A 28 -3.57 -4.28 -8.96
C PHE A 28 -3.63 -3.96 -7.47
N TYR A 29 -4.49 -4.65 -6.71
CA TYR A 29 -4.60 -4.42 -5.27
C TYR A 29 -3.34 -4.84 -4.50
N TRP A 30 -2.69 -5.92 -4.94
CA TRP A 30 -1.43 -6.38 -4.37
C TRP A 30 -0.30 -5.36 -4.58
N VAL A 31 -0.07 -4.93 -5.82
CA VAL A 31 0.97 -3.93 -6.13
C VAL A 31 0.65 -2.61 -5.46
N GLY A 32 -0.61 -2.16 -5.49
CA GLY A 32 -1.05 -0.93 -4.85
C GLY A 32 -0.83 -0.95 -3.33
N PHE A 33 -1.12 -2.07 -2.65
CA PHE A 33 -0.89 -2.24 -1.21
C PHE A 33 0.59 -2.00 -0.84
N TRP A 34 1.51 -2.65 -1.56
CA TRP A 34 2.94 -2.46 -1.33
C TRP A 34 3.42 -1.07 -1.75
N ALA A 35 2.83 -0.48 -2.78
CA ALA A 35 3.14 0.87 -3.21
C ALA A 35 2.80 1.92 -2.15
N PHE A 36 1.62 1.80 -1.53
CA PHE A 36 1.23 2.65 -0.40
C PHE A 36 2.17 2.48 0.81
N LEU A 37 2.52 1.23 1.16
CA LEU A 37 3.45 0.96 2.26
C LEU A 37 4.84 1.56 2.01
N GLY A 38 5.39 1.37 0.81
CA GLY A 38 6.67 1.98 0.43
C GLY A 38 6.58 3.51 0.44
N GLY A 39 5.48 4.08 -0.06
CA GLY A 39 5.21 5.50 -0.02
C GLY A 39 5.19 6.08 1.38
N ILE A 40 4.37 5.53 2.29
CA ILE A 40 4.27 5.98 3.70
C ILE A 40 5.63 5.87 4.39
N THR A 41 6.32 4.75 4.19
CA THR A 41 7.66 4.53 4.76
C THR A 41 8.67 5.54 4.24
N SER A 42 8.65 5.84 2.94
CA SER A 42 9.54 6.82 2.32
C SER A 42 9.28 8.23 2.83
N LEU A 43 8.01 8.62 3.00
CA LEU A 43 7.63 9.95 3.45
C LEU A 43 7.99 10.17 4.92
N SER A 44 7.78 9.16 5.76
CA SER A 44 8.22 9.14 7.15
C SER A 44 9.75 9.25 7.25
N GLY A 45 10.48 8.48 6.43
CA GLY A 45 11.94 8.56 6.36
C GLY A 45 12.45 9.93 5.90
N ALA A 46 11.80 10.52 4.89
CA ALA A 46 12.14 11.85 4.38
C ALA A 46 11.91 12.94 5.44
N GLN A 47 10.80 12.88 6.17
CA GLN A 47 10.54 13.78 7.29
C GLN A 47 11.67 13.71 8.32
N ALA A 48 12.07 12.51 8.74
CA ALA A 48 13.13 12.34 9.72
C ALA A 48 14.47 12.96 9.27
N VAL A 49 14.81 12.83 7.99
CA VAL A 49 16.04 13.45 7.43
C VAL A 49 15.94 14.97 7.40
N LEU A 50 14.81 15.51 6.94
CA LEU A 50 14.60 16.96 6.87
C LEU A 50 14.63 17.60 8.26
N THR A 51 14.06 16.93 9.28
CA THR A 51 14.16 17.35 10.68
C THR A 51 15.61 17.36 11.18
N ILE A 52 16.43 16.37 10.82
CA ILE A 52 17.87 16.36 11.15
C ILE A 52 18.59 17.55 10.49
N MET A 53 18.22 17.89 9.25
CA MET A 53 18.76 19.04 8.53
C MET A 53 18.20 20.41 9.00
N GLN A 54 17.49 20.45 10.12
CA GLN A 54 16.91 21.69 10.71
C GLN A 54 15.87 22.39 9.80
N TYR A 55 15.27 21.67 8.84
CA TYR A 55 14.13 22.18 8.09
C TYR A 55 12.83 21.90 8.85
N ASP A 56 12.02 22.93 9.09
CA ASP A 56 10.67 22.76 9.67
C ASP A 56 9.67 22.34 8.59
N VAL A 57 9.59 21.03 8.39
CA VAL A 57 8.62 20.38 7.49
C VAL A 57 7.52 19.65 8.24
N THR A 58 7.46 19.81 9.56
CA THR A 58 6.61 19.02 10.46
C THR A 58 5.14 19.06 10.04
N ARG A 59 4.63 20.26 9.75
CA ARG A 59 3.22 20.47 9.41
C ARG A 59 2.83 19.84 8.07
N ILE A 60 3.69 19.98 7.06
CA ILE A 60 3.45 19.47 5.71
C ILE A 60 3.60 17.95 5.68
N SER A 61 4.67 17.41 6.28
CA SER A 61 4.91 15.97 6.36
C SER A 61 3.80 15.25 7.11
N GLN A 62 3.31 15.80 8.23
CA GLN A 62 2.19 15.19 8.96
C GLN A 62 0.89 15.21 8.16
N ALA A 63 0.56 16.30 7.47
CA ALA A 63 -0.63 16.36 6.62
C ALA A 63 -0.57 15.33 5.49
N LEU A 64 0.59 15.18 4.83
CA LEU A 64 0.80 14.19 3.78
C LEU A 64 0.74 12.76 4.31
N LEU A 65 1.41 12.46 5.43
CA LEU A 65 1.36 11.15 6.06
C LEU A 65 -0.06 10.77 6.45
N PHE A 66 -0.81 11.70 7.04
CA PHE A 66 -2.21 11.48 7.38
C PHE A 66 -3.05 11.21 6.13
N GLY A 67 -2.93 12.05 5.10
CA GLY A 67 -3.65 11.87 3.84
C GLY A 67 -3.35 10.54 3.15
N MET A 68 -2.08 10.15 3.07
CA MET A 68 -1.66 8.86 2.51
C MET A 68 -2.16 7.68 3.34
N THR A 69 -2.17 7.79 4.67
CA THR A 69 -2.67 6.73 5.56
C THR A 69 -4.17 6.55 5.38
N VAL A 70 -4.94 7.65 5.33
CA VAL A 70 -6.39 7.59 5.08
C VAL A 70 -6.67 7.00 3.69
N ALA A 71 -5.96 7.44 2.66
CA ALA A 71 -6.09 6.89 1.31
C ALA A 71 -5.76 5.39 1.26
N PHE A 72 -4.72 4.96 1.98
CA PHE A 72 -4.36 3.55 2.11
C PHE A 72 -5.46 2.73 2.76
N VAL A 73 -6.04 3.20 3.88
CA VAL A 73 -7.15 2.51 4.56
C VAL A 73 -8.35 2.38 3.63
N LEU A 74 -8.75 3.46 2.96
CA LEU A 74 -9.86 3.44 1.99
C LEU A 74 -9.58 2.48 0.83
N PHE A 75 -8.36 2.48 0.30
CA PHE A 75 -7.93 1.55 -0.74
C PHE A 75 -8.05 0.10 -0.30
N VAL A 76 -7.57 -0.23 0.91
CA VAL A 76 -7.67 -1.59 1.46
C VAL A 76 -9.12 -2.00 1.70
N MET A 77 -9.94 -1.14 2.29
CA MET A 77 -11.37 -1.42 2.50
C MET A 77 -12.10 -1.67 1.18
N PHE A 78 -11.84 -0.85 0.17
CA PHE A 78 -12.44 -1.01 -1.16
C PHE A 78 -11.94 -2.27 -1.87
N ALA A 79 -10.65 -2.57 -1.76
CA ALA A 79 -10.05 -3.80 -2.28
C ALA A 79 -10.74 -5.03 -1.69
N TRP A 80 -10.85 -5.09 -0.36
CA TRP A 80 -11.48 -6.19 0.36
C TRP A 80 -12.95 -6.34 0.00
N GLY A 81 -13.71 -5.24 -0.07
CA GLY A 81 -15.12 -5.28 -0.47
C GLY A 81 -15.29 -5.85 -1.87
N ARG A 82 -14.52 -5.35 -2.84
CA ARG A 82 -14.61 -5.78 -4.24
C ARG A 82 -14.14 -7.23 -4.45
N LEU A 83 -13.04 -7.63 -3.81
CA LEU A 83 -12.52 -9.00 -3.87
C LEU A 83 -13.49 -10.00 -3.23
N SER A 84 -14.09 -9.64 -2.09
CA SER A 84 -15.09 -10.48 -1.42
C SER A 84 -16.35 -10.66 -2.27
N LEU A 85 -16.85 -9.58 -2.91
CA LEU A 85 -17.98 -9.67 -3.83
C LEU A 85 -17.67 -10.57 -5.04
N HIS A 86 -16.50 -10.43 -5.67
CA HIS A 86 -16.09 -11.29 -6.79
C HIS A 86 -15.93 -12.77 -6.37
N GLY A 87 -15.42 -13.02 -5.16
CA GLY A 87 -15.34 -14.38 -4.61
C GLY A 87 -16.73 -14.98 -4.40
N LEU A 88 -17.65 -14.21 -3.79
CA LEU A 88 -19.02 -14.65 -3.52
C LEU A 88 -19.80 -14.93 -4.81
N THR A 89 -19.73 -14.04 -5.81
CA THR A 89 -20.44 -14.27 -7.08
C THR A 89 -19.93 -15.51 -7.81
N HIS A 90 -18.62 -15.76 -7.78
CA HIS A 90 -18.04 -16.96 -8.40
C HIS A 90 -18.45 -18.26 -7.66
N LEU A 91 -18.61 -18.21 -6.33
CA LEU A 91 -19.13 -19.34 -5.56
C LEU A 91 -20.62 -19.58 -5.82
N VAL A 92 -21.43 -18.52 -5.88
CA VAL A 92 -22.87 -18.61 -6.16
C VAL A 92 -23.13 -19.16 -7.57
N VAL A 93 -22.38 -18.71 -8.58
CA VAL A 93 -22.49 -19.26 -9.94
C VAL A 93 -22.10 -20.73 -9.98
N LYS A 94 -20.97 -21.10 -9.35
CA LYS A 94 -20.51 -22.50 -9.28
C LYS A 94 -21.54 -23.43 -8.62
N ASN A 95 -22.22 -22.95 -7.57
CA ASN A 95 -23.24 -23.73 -6.86
C ASN A 95 -24.59 -23.84 -7.59
N ARG A 96 -24.83 -22.99 -8.60
CA ARG A 96 -26.03 -23.04 -9.46
C ARG A 96 -25.85 -23.92 -10.69
N SER A 97 -24.61 -24.27 -11.04
CA SER A 97 -24.25 -25.10 -12.21
C SER A 97 -23.97 -26.57 -11.86
N ALA A 98 -24.03 -26.92 -10.58
CA ALA A 98 -23.97 -28.29 -10.05
C ALA A 98 -25.38 -28.75 -9.67
#